data_AF-A0AAJ2STF2-F1
#
_entry.id   AF-A0AAJ2STF2-F1
#
_cell.length_a   1.000
_cell.length_b   1.000
_cell.length_c   1.000
_cell.angle_alpha   90.00
_cell.angle_beta   90.00
_cell.angle_gamma   90.00
#
_symmetry.space_group_name_H-M   'P 1'
#
loop_
_entity.id
_entity.type
_entity.pdbx_description
1 polymer ?
#
loop_
_entity_poly.entity_id
_entity_poly.type
_entity_poly.pdbx_seq_one_letter_code
_entity_poly.pdbx_strand_id
1 'polypeptide(L)'
;MKSTITTITGTVTTVPTLTTARLVEFVVVDARGAEFAVRAWSDVVTDAVRVGATVTVSGTEGWVIPGRSWRREPSRTIVQAYSVDTAALLLAA
;
A
#
# COMPACT_ATOMS: atom_id res chain seq x y z
N MET A 1 -4.19 -0.45 22.21
CA MET A 1 -3.19 -0.90 21.22
C MET A 1 -2.54 0.34 20.63
N LYS A 2 -1.21 0.42 20.58
CA LYS A 2 -0.49 1.61 20.13
C LYS A 2 -0.47 1.60 18.59
N SER A 3 -1.30 2.44 17.97
CA SER A 3 -1.31 2.64 16.52
C SER A 3 -0.01 3.35 16.12
N THR A 4 0.95 2.62 15.56
CA THR A 4 2.16 3.23 14.99
C THR A 4 1.80 3.81 13.63
N ILE A 5 1.96 5.12 13.47
CA ILE A 5 1.84 5.76 12.15
C ILE A 5 3.06 5.35 11.34
N THR A 6 2.84 4.79 10.15
CA THR A 6 3.89 4.34 9.25
C THR A 6 3.65 4.90 7.86
N THR A 7 4.72 5.44 7.28
CA THR A 7 4.77 5.88 5.88
C THR A 7 5.65 4.92 5.11
N ILE A 8 5.16 4.46 3.96
CA ILE A 8 5.86 3.49 3.09
C ILE A 8 5.89 4.02 1.68
N THR A 9 7.05 3.99 1.06
CA THR A 9 7.23 4.32 -0.35
C THR A 9 7.64 3.06 -1.10
N GLY A 10 6.94 2.76 -2.19
CA GLY A 10 7.22 1.56 -2.96
C GLY A 10 6.42 1.48 -4.25
N THR A 11 6.57 0.35 -4.95
CA THR A 11 5.89 0.09 -6.22
C THR A 11 4.65 -0.77 -6.01
N VAL A 12 3.53 -0.40 -6.62
CA VAL A 12 2.31 -1.22 -6.63
C VAL A 12 2.52 -2.46 -7.50
N THR A 13 2.33 -3.65 -6.95
CA THR A 13 2.58 -4.92 -7.66
C THR A 13 1.33 -5.73 -7.98
N THR A 14 0.17 -5.36 -7.41
CA THR A 14 -1.12 -5.99 -7.71
C THR A 14 -2.13 -4.97 -8.19
N VAL A 15 -3.10 -5.41 -9.00
CA VAL A 15 -4.21 -4.56 -9.43
C VAL A 15 -5.00 -4.11 -8.21
N PRO A 16 -5.18 -2.79 -7.99
CA PRO A 16 -6.05 -2.30 -6.92
C PRO A 16 -7.47 -2.79 -7.11
N THR A 17 -7.98 -3.47 -6.10
CA THR A 17 -9.28 -4.14 -6.16
C THR A 17 -10.24 -3.51 -5.16
N LEU A 18 -11.39 -3.06 -5.63
CA LEU A 18 -12.46 -2.55 -4.77
C LEU A 18 -13.17 -3.71 -4.08
N THR A 19 -13.26 -3.64 -2.76
CA THR A 19 -14.00 -4.59 -1.93
C THR A 19 -15.40 -4.05 -1.60
N THR A 20 -16.29 -4.94 -1.14
CA THR A 20 -17.68 -4.62 -0.78
C THR A 20 -17.81 -3.50 0.29
N ALA A 21 -16.76 -3.26 1.07
CA ALA A 21 -16.74 -2.24 2.13
C ALA A 21 -16.27 -0.85 1.67
N ARG A 22 -16.21 -0.58 0.36
CA ARG A 22 -15.61 0.65 -0.22
C ARG A 22 -14.13 0.80 0.12
N LEU A 23 -13.45 -0.32 0.38
CA LEU A 23 -12.03 -0.35 0.63
C LEU A 23 -11.34 -0.88 -0.62
N VAL A 24 -10.26 -0.24 -1.03
CA VAL A 24 -9.39 -0.69 -2.10
C VAL A 24 -8.19 -1.39 -1.50
N GLU A 25 -7.90 -2.58 -2.01
CA GLU A 25 -6.79 -3.42 -1.56
C GLU A 25 -5.77 -3.62 -2.68
N PHE A 26 -4.49 -3.45 -2.34
CA PHE A 26 -3.36 -3.68 -3.23
C PHE A 26 -2.09 -3.97 -2.44
N VAL A 27 -1.03 -4.35 -3.15
CA VAL A 27 0.28 -4.66 -2.58
C VAL A 27 1.29 -3.64 -3.06
N VAL A 28 2.09 -3.13 -2.13
CA VAL A 28 3.23 -2.26 -2.38
C VAL A 28 4.51 -3.00 -1.99
N VAL A 29 5.53 -2.94 -2.83
CA VAL A 29 6.87 -3.47 -2.54
C VAL A 29 7.83 -2.29 -2.38
N ASP A 30 8.49 -2.18 -1.23
CA ASP A 30 9.48 -1.13 -0.99
C ASP A 30 10.81 -1.42 -1.72
N ALA A 31 11.73 -0.44 -1.66
CA ALA A 31 13.06 -0.57 -2.27
C ALA A 31 13.92 -1.69 -1.66
N ARG A 32 13.58 -2.18 -0.46
CA ARG A 32 14.26 -3.29 0.23
C ARG A 32 13.64 -4.65 -0.11
N GLY A 33 12.59 -4.67 -0.95
CA GLY A 33 11.87 -5.86 -1.35
C GLY A 33 10.86 -6.37 -0.31
N ALA A 34 10.54 -5.57 0.71
CA ALA A 34 9.50 -5.90 1.68
C ALA A 34 8.11 -5.65 1.07
N GLU A 35 7.20 -6.58 1.30
CA GLU A 35 5.83 -6.50 0.81
C GLU A 35 4.92 -5.88 1.88
N PHE A 36 4.03 -5.01 1.43
CA PHE A 36 3.04 -4.34 2.27
C PHE A 36 1.68 -4.47 1.60
N ALA A 37 0.75 -5.14 2.27
CA ALA A 37 -0.65 -5.06 1.88
C ALA A 37 -1.21 -3.72 2.35
N VAL A 38 -1.77 -2.97 1.41
CA VAL A 38 -2.38 -1.66 1.65
C VAL A 38 -3.88 -1.81 1.53
N ARG A 39 -4.58 -1.35 2.56
CA ARG A 39 -6.04 -1.23 2.58
C ARG A 39 -6.40 0.23 2.84
N ALA A 40 -7.01 0.86 1.85
CA ALA A 40 -7.33 2.28 1.84
C ALA A 40 -8.81 2.49 1.50
N TRP A 41 -9.40 3.62 1.89
CA TRP A 41 -10.74 3.96 1.42
C TRP A 41 -10.74 4.29 -0.07
N SER A 42 -11.82 3.97 -0.78
CA SER A 42 -11.88 4.15 -2.24
C SER A 42 -11.74 5.60 -2.68
N ASP A 43 -12.10 6.57 -1.83
CA ASP A 43 -12.00 8.01 -2.10
C ASP A 43 -10.57 8.56 -1.98
N VAL A 44 -9.67 7.86 -1.28
CA VAL A 44 -8.25 8.24 -1.19
C VAL A 44 -7.38 7.56 -2.26
N VAL A 45 -7.94 6.60 -3.01
CA VAL A 45 -7.23 5.89 -4.09
C VAL A 45 -7.68 6.45 -5.43
N THR A 46 -6.75 7.07 -6.14
CA THR A 46 -6.99 7.62 -7.49
C THR A 46 -6.64 6.61 -8.58
N ASP A 47 -7.09 6.85 -9.81
CA ASP A 47 -6.75 6.03 -10.99
C ASP A 47 -5.24 5.97 -11.29
N ALA A 48 -4.45 6.89 -10.72
CA ALA A 48 -2.99 6.88 -10.84
C ALA A 48 -2.34 5.74 -10.03
N VAL A 49 -3.05 5.19 -9.03
CA VAL A 49 -2.63 4.00 -8.30
C VAL A 49 -2.93 2.79 -9.17
N ARG A 50 -1.91 2.22 -9.79
CA ARG A 50 -1.99 1.06 -10.69
C ARG A 50 -0.70 0.26 -10.63
N VAL A 51 -0.72 -0.98 -11.14
CA VAL A 51 0.49 -1.82 -11.19
C VAL A 51 1.64 -1.07 -11.87
N GLY A 52 2.81 -1.08 -11.22
CA GLY A 52 4.01 -0.36 -11.66
C GLY A 52 4.10 1.10 -11.20
N ALA A 53 3.04 1.66 -10.59
CA ALA A 53 3.10 3.01 -10.03
C ALA A 53 3.93 3.04 -8.74
N THR A 54 4.77 4.07 -8.60
CA THR A 54 5.43 4.38 -7.33
C THR A 54 4.49 5.22 -6.47
N VAL A 55 4.20 4.72 -5.28
CA VAL A 55 3.28 5.35 -4.33
C VAL A 55 3.97 5.56 -2.99
N THR A 56 3.57 6.63 -2.31
CA THR A 56 3.81 6.84 -0.90
C THR A 56 2.50 6.69 -0.16
N VAL A 57 2.46 5.75 0.77
CA VAL A 57 1.27 5.38 1.54
C VAL A 57 1.51 5.75 2.98
N SER A 58 0.65 6.60 3.53
CA SER A 58 0.67 6.94 4.96
C SER A 58 -0.56 6.37 5.64
N GLY A 59 -0.35 5.63 6.71
CA GLY A 59 -1.43 4.95 7.43
C GLY A 59 -0.99 4.46 8.79
N THR A 60 -1.78 3.55 9.35
CA THR A 60 -1.46 2.90 10.63
C THR A 60 -0.92 1.50 10.37
N GLU A 61 0.05 1.06 11.18
CA GLU A 61 0.46 -0.34 11.14
C GLU A 61 -0.71 -1.26 11.51
N GLY A 62 -0.97 -2.24 10.65
CA GLY A 62 -2.04 -3.20 10.82
C GLY A 62 -1.63 -4.51 11.46
N TRP A 63 -2.51 -5.50 11.33
CA TRP A 63 -2.28 -6.88 11.72
C TRP A 63 -1.54 -7.67 10.62
N VAL A 64 -0.87 -8.76 11.01
CA VAL A 64 -0.32 -9.75 10.07
C VAL A 64 -1.49 -10.55 9.46
N ILE A 65 -1.53 -10.68 8.14
CA ILE A 65 -2.55 -11.51 7.46
C ILE A 65 -2.17 -13.00 7.63
N PRO A 66 -2.96 -13.81 8.34
CA PRO A 66 -2.66 -15.22 8.54
C PRO A 66 -2.68 -15.99 7.21
N GLY A 67 -1.79 -16.98 7.05
CA GLY A 67 -1.80 -17.89 5.90
C GLY A 67 -1.29 -17.30 4.58
N ARG A 68 -0.81 -16.04 4.56
CA ARG A 68 -0.16 -15.45 3.38
C ARG A 68 1.36 -15.61 3.46
N SER A 69 1.96 -16.22 2.44
CA SER A 69 3.41 -16.24 2.26
C SER A 69 3.89 -14.87 1.81
N TRP A 70 4.84 -14.31 2.54
CA TRP A 70 5.42 -13.00 2.27
C TRP A 70 6.85 -13.13 1.76
N ARG A 71 7.30 -12.24 0.87
CA ARG A 71 8.68 -12.28 0.33
C ARG A 71 9.78 -12.05 1.38
N ARG A 72 9.51 -11.27 2.44
CA ARG A 72 10.44 -11.04 3.57
C ARG A 72 9.66 -10.93 4.88
N GLU A 73 10.22 -11.43 5.98
CA GLU A 73 9.56 -11.42 7.29
C GLU A 73 10.08 -10.26 8.17
N PRO A 74 9.21 -9.56 8.95
CA PRO A 74 7.75 -9.57 8.88
C PRO A 74 7.27 -8.52 7.87
N SER A 75 6.73 -8.96 6.73
CA SER A 75 5.96 -8.09 5.82
C SER A 75 4.67 -7.70 6.55
N ARG A 76 4.60 -6.43 6.99
CA ARG A 76 3.50 -5.91 7.79
C ARG A 76 2.41 -5.38 6.85
N THR A 77 1.15 -5.60 7.18
CA THR A 77 0.04 -4.91 6.50
C THR A 77 0.07 -3.44 6.95
N ILE A 78 -0.01 -2.49 6.01
CA ILE A 78 -0.45 -1.14 6.36
C ILE A 78 -1.98 -1.17 6.33
N VAL A 79 -2.58 -0.92 7.48
CA VAL A 79 -4.04 -0.87 7.61
C VAL A 79 -4.46 0.58 7.72
N GLN A 80 -5.49 0.96 6.96
CA GLN A 80 -6.08 2.29 6.98
C GLN A 80 -5.09 3.36 6.53
N ALA A 81 -4.62 3.23 5.29
CA ALA A 81 -4.01 4.38 4.63
C ALA A 81 -5.06 5.49 4.54
N TYR A 82 -4.75 6.64 5.14
CA TYR A 82 -5.57 7.84 5.03
C TYR A 82 -5.04 8.78 3.93
N SER A 83 -3.84 8.52 3.41
CA SER A 83 -3.30 9.18 2.21
C SER A 83 -2.55 8.18 1.34
N VAL A 84 -2.80 8.25 0.03
CA VAL A 84 -2.07 7.51 -1.01
C VAL A 84 -1.66 8.50 -2.08
N ASP A 85 -0.39 8.88 -2.06
CA ASP A 85 0.19 9.85 -2.97
C ASP A 85 0.98 9.12 -4.05
N THR A 86 0.63 9.33 -5.31
CA THR A 86 1.47 8.87 -6.42
C THR A 86 2.59 9.87 -6.61
N ALA A 87 3.84 9.41 -6.60
CA ALA A 87 4.92 10.24 -7.12
C ALA A 87 4.62 10.43 -8.61
N ALA A 88 4.22 11.63 -9.01
CA ALA A 88 4.25 12.00 -10.42
C ALA A 88 5.68 11.72 -10.87
N LEU A 89 5.86 10.74 -11.75
CA LEU A 89 7.10 10.59 -12.49
C LEU A 89 7.30 11.94 -13.19
N LEU A 90 8.11 12.82 -12.57
CA LEU A 90 8.89 13.79 -13.30
C LEU A 90 9.81 12.94 -14.17
N LEU A 91 9.27 12.52 -15.32
CA LEU A 91 10.06 12.00 -16.41
C LEU A 91 10.95 13.18 -16.81
N ALA A 92 12.18 13.18 -16.31
CA ALA A 92 13.21 14.09 -16.77
C ALA A 92 13.37 13.84 -18.27
N ALA A 93 12.93 14.82 -19.07
CA ALA A 93 13.24 14.94 -20.49
C ALA A 93 14.64 15.54 -20.66
#